data_AF-A0A0S7ZNK9-F1
#
_entry.id   AF-A0A0S7ZNK9-F1
#
_cell.length_a   1.000
_cell.length_b   1.000
_cell.length_c   1.000
_cell.angle_alpha   90.00
_cell.angle_beta   90.00
_cell.angle_gamma   90.00
#
_symmetry.space_group_name_H-M   'P 1'
#
loop_
_entity.id
_entity.type
_entity.pdbx_description
1 polymer ?
#
loop_
_entity_poly.entity_id
_entity_poly.type
_entity_poly.pdbx_seq_one_letter_code
_entity_poly.pdbx_strand_id
1 'polypeptide(L)'
;MNREQFFYLYLNTNSLLDIAMQEAYTDLMAEVEAMPEISDEDVDQALAELNSTQLEDLDLDALSGLGNSAWPETDEEPFQMSMAEFDADSTIHNMNFDAVRDLEDVRDSVAHDERTSADYVIGEDTANSIDYEHYLKQVYQEDSLNTQVDKIFQRVDMHYLDDLLSKLPNPMKELTGKLGADEMKQWLAVNKLGNQSLTELLQYVRRLVVESESQVG
;
A
#
# COMPACT_ATOMS: atom_id res chain seq x y z
N MET A 1 -13.97 -12.73 20.46
CA MET A 1 -14.78 -12.45 19.24
C MET A 1 -15.50 -13.69 18.72
N ASN A 2 -16.69 -13.56 18.11
CA ASN A 2 -17.38 -14.67 17.42
C ASN A 2 -17.17 -14.65 15.89
N ARG A 3 -17.62 -15.69 15.18
CA ARG A 3 -17.43 -15.83 13.72
C ARG A 3 -18.07 -14.69 12.92
N GLU A 4 -19.27 -14.27 13.29
CA GLU A 4 -20.00 -13.19 12.61
C GLU A 4 -19.28 -11.84 12.78
N GLN A 5 -18.80 -11.55 13.99
CA GLN A 5 -17.98 -10.38 14.28
C GLN A 5 -16.69 -10.38 13.46
N PHE A 6 -16.04 -11.54 13.35
CA PHE A 6 -14.84 -11.68 12.53
C PHE A 6 -15.14 -11.51 11.04
N PHE A 7 -16.29 -12.00 10.55
CA PHE A 7 -16.72 -11.77 9.17
C PHE A 7 -16.87 -10.28 8.87
N TYR A 8 -17.50 -9.51 9.75
CA TYR A 8 -17.58 -8.06 9.56
C TYR A 8 -16.22 -7.39 9.64
N LEU A 9 -15.38 -7.79 10.60
CA LEU A 9 -14.02 -7.28 10.70
C LEU A 9 -13.25 -7.48 9.39
N TYR A 10 -13.27 -8.71 8.89
CA TYR A 10 -12.65 -9.09 7.62
C TYR A 10 -13.11 -8.22 6.46
N LEU A 11 -14.43 -8.08 6.27
CA LEU A 11 -14.98 -7.26 5.19
C LEU A 11 -14.56 -5.80 5.35
N ASN A 12 -14.72 -5.25 6.55
CA ASN A 12 -14.42 -3.84 6.81
C ASN A 12 -12.95 -3.52 6.59
N THR A 13 -12.02 -4.38 7.05
CA THR A 13 -10.58 -4.16 6.85
C THR A 13 -10.18 -4.28 5.38
N ASN A 14 -10.75 -5.23 4.63
CA ASN A 14 -10.47 -5.34 3.19
C ASN A 14 -11.05 -4.15 2.43
N SER A 15 -12.29 -3.74 2.73
CA SER A 15 -12.88 -2.53 2.17
C SER A 15 -12.08 -1.27 2.47
N LEU A 16 -11.52 -1.14 3.68
CA LEU A 16 -10.63 -0.03 4.03
C LEU A 16 -9.39 0.01 3.15
N LEU A 17 -8.77 -1.15 2.91
CA LEU A 17 -7.60 -1.26 2.04
C LEU A 17 -7.95 -0.95 0.59
N ASP A 18 -8.99 -1.58 0.06
CA ASP A 18 -9.42 -1.40 -1.33
C ASP A 18 -9.73 0.07 -1.64
N ILE A 19 -10.52 0.71 -0.77
CA ILE A 19 -10.88 2.11 -0.93
C ILE A 19 -9.64 3.00 -0.78
N ALA A 20 -8.79 2.76 0.21
CA ALA A 20 -7.57 3.57 0.40
C ALA A 20 -6.63 3.49 -0.81
N MET A 21 -6.47 2.30 -1.41
CA MET A 21 -5.69 2.13 -2.64
C MET A 21 -6.33 2.86 -3.82
N GLN A 22 -7.65 2.78 -3.98
CA GLN A 22 -8.35 3.46 -5.05
C GLN A 22 -8.27 4.99 -4.93
N GLU A 23 -8.36 5.53 -3.71
CA GLU A 23 -8.15 6.96 -3.46
C GLU A 23 -6.70 7.36 -3.77
N ALA A 24 -5.70 6.60 -3.31
CA ALA A 24 -4.30 6.88 -3.60
C ALA A 24 -3.99 6.83 -5.11
N TYR A 25 -4.56 5.87 -5.83
CA TYR A 25 -4.45 5.79 -7.29
C TYR A 25 -5.11 6.99 -7.98
N THR A 26 -6.29 7.41 -7.49
CA THR A 26 -6.99 8.58 -8.05
C THR A 26 -6.18 9.86 -7.84
N ASP A 27 -5.63 10.04 -6.64
CA ASP A 27 -4.77 11.18 -6.31
C ASP A 27 -3.50 11.20 -7.19
N LEU A 28 -2.86 10.05 -7.39
CA LEU A 28 -1.70 9.90 -8.27
C LEU A 28 -2.03 10.26 -9.72
N MET A 29 -3.15 9.76 -10.25
CA MET A 29 -3.57 10.04 -11.62
C MET A 29 -3.93 11.52 -11.82
N ALA A 30 -4.56 12.15 -10.82
CA ALA A 30 -4.84 13.58 -10.84
C ALA A 30 -3.55 14.43 -10.80
N GLU A 31 -2.53 13.98 -10.06
CA GLU A 31 -1.21 14.61 -10.06
C GLU A 31 -0.55 14.51 -11.43
N VAL A 32 -0.57 13.32 -12.05
CA VAL A 32 -0.04 13.08 -13.40
C VAL A 32 -0.77 13.94 -14.45
N GLU A 33 -2.09 14.07 -14.37
CA GLU A 33 -2.87 14.92 -15.28
C GLU A 33 -2.61 16.41 -15.05
N ALA A 34 -2.34 16.82 -13.81
CA ALA A 34 -1.98 18.18 -13.46
C ALA A 34 -0.51 18.53 -13.77
N MET A 35 0.34 17.55 -14.11
CA MET A 35 1.70 17.83 -14.54
C MET A 35 1.64 18.65 -15.83
N PRO A 36 2.33 19.81 -15.89
CA PRO A 36 2.36 20.61 -17.09
C PRO A 36 2.93 19.77 -18.23
N GLU A 37 2.25 19.78 -19.38
CA GLU A 37 2.84 19.25 -20.60
C GLU A 37 4.17 19.98 -20.82
N ILE A 38 5.28 19.24 -20.80
CA ILE A 38 6.58 19.80 -21.11
C ILE A 38 6.51 20.17 -22.59
N SER A 39 6.55 21.46 -22.91
CA SER A 39 6.52 21.89 -24.30
C SER A 39 7.82 21.49 -25.00
N ASP A 40 7.76 21.22 -26.30
CA ASP A 40 8.96 20.94 -27.11
C ASP A 40 9.99 22.08 -26.98
N GLU A 41 9.52 23.31 -26.76
CA GLU A 41 10.34 24.51 -26.54
C GLU A 41 11.08 24.48 -25.19
N ASP A 42 10.44 23.99 -24.13
CA ASP A 42 11.07 23.79 -22.82
C ASP A 42 12.11 22.64 -22.85
N VAL A 43 11.84 21.59 -23.63
CA VAL A 43 12.81 20.50 -23.86
C VAL A 43 14.03 21.01 -24.63
N ASP A 44 13.81 21.77 -25.71
CA ASP A 44 14.89 22.34 -26.51
C ASP A 44 15.73 23.36 -25.72
N GLN A 45 15.09 24.15 -24.86
CA GLN A 45 15.79 25.07 -23.97
C GLN A 45 16.62 24.34 -22.91
N ALA A 46 16.08 23.28 -22.29
CA ALA A 46 16.82 22.46 -21.33
C ALA A 46 18.01 21.74 -21.99
N LEU A 47 17.85 21.24 -23.22
CA LEU A 47 18.94 20.64 -24.00
C LEU A 47 20.00 21.67 -24.43
N ALA A 48 19.60 22.90 -24.75
CA ALA A 48 20.53 23.99 -25.04
C ALA A 48 21.33 24.38 -23.78
N GLU A 49 20.69 24.46 -22.62
CA GLU A 49 21.35 24.75 -21.34
C GLU A 49 22.32 23.62 -20.93
N LEU A 50 21.94 22.35 -21.08
CA LEU A 50 22.83 21.19 -20.86
C LEU A 50 24.05 21.20 -21.78
N ASN A 51 23.88 21.52 -23.06
CA ASN A 51 24.99 21.64 -24.00
C ASN A 51 25.86 22.87 -23.72
N SER A 52 25.32 23.91 -23.09
CA SER A 52 26.05 25.15 -22.80
C SER A 52 26.84 25.13 -21.49
N THR A 53 26.45 24.29 -20.50
CA THR A 53 26.96 24.48 -19.14
C THR A 53 28.10 23.55 -18.71
N GLN A 54 28.24 22.29 -19.17
CA GLN A 54 29.24 21.38 -18.53
C GLN A 54 29.86 20.27 -19.40
N LEU A 55 29.91 20.40 -20.73
CA LEU A 55 30.66 19.42 -21.55
C LEU A 55 32.14 19.78 -21.77
N GLU A 56 32.53 21.04 -21.56
CA GLU A 56 33.92 21.48 -21.75
C GLU A 56 34.79 21.36 -20.47
N ASP A 57 34.17 21.26 -19.29
CA ASP A 57 34.85 21.10 -17.99
C ASP A 57 34.72 19.68 -17.40
N LEU A 58 34.02 18.76 -18.07
CA LEU A 58 34.06 17.33 -17.72
C LEU A 58 35.42 16.76 -18.17
N ASP A 59 36.37 16.73 -17.25
CA ASP A 59 37.69 16.11 -17.42
C ASP A 59 37.54 14.59 -17.61
N LEU A 60 37.30 14.17 -18.86
CA LEU A 60 37.18 12.77 -19.27
C LEU A 60 38.45 11.95 -18.99
N ASP A 61 39.60 12.58 -18.74
CA ASP A 61 40.82 11.90 -18.31
C ASP A 61 40.72 11.38 -16.86
N ALA A 62 39.85 11.95 -16.01
CA ALA A 62 39.60 11.43 -14.66
C ALA A 62 38.77 10.12 -14.66
N LEU A 63 38.01 9.85 -15.74
CA LEU A 63 37.17 8.66 -15.88
C LEU A 63 37.90 7.46 -16.53
N SER A 64 39.04 7.72 -17.19
CA SER A 64 39.97 6.71 -17.71
C SER A 64 40.68 5.91 -16.60
N GLY A 65 40.80 6.47 -15.39
CA GLY A 65 41.42 5.81 -14.23
C GLY A 65 40.60 4.67 -13.58
N LEU A 66 39.33 4.50 -13.96
CA LEU A 66 38.44 3.45 -13.43
C LEU A 66 38.49 2.14 -14.25
N GLY A 67 39.28 2.09 -15.33
CA GLY A 67 39.33 0.97 -16.26
C GLY A 67 40.14 -0.26 -15.84
N ASN A 68 40.67 -0.34 -14.62
CA ASN A 68 41.46 -1.52 -14.19
C ASN A 68 41.47 -1.78 -12.68
N SER A 69 40.32 -1.69 -12.02
CA SER A 69 40.18 -2.26 -10.68
C SER A 69 39.62 -3.66 -10.82
N ALA A 70 40.52 -4.63 -10.72
CA ALA A 70 40.19 -6.04 -10.57
C ALA A 70 39.04 -6.20 -9.58
N TRP A 71 37.99 -6.90 -10.01
CA TRP A 71 36.98 -7.44 -9.11
C TRP A 71 37.72 -8.25 -8.04
N PRO A 72 37.67 -7.89 -6.75
CA PRO A 72 38.18 -8.77 -5.74
C PRO A 72 37.19 -9.94 -5.66
N GLU A 73 37.64 -11.12 -6.07
CA GLU A 73 37.04 -12.38 -5.64
C GLU A 73 37.16 -12.41 -4.11
N THR A 74 36.11 -11.99 -3.41
CA THR A 74 35.99 -12.18 -1.97
C THR A 74 35.06 -13.34 -1.71
N ASP A 75 35.68 -14.50 -1.53
CA ASP A 75 35.22 -15.52 -0.60
C ASP A 75 35.18 -14.93 0.83
N GLU A 76 34.17 -15.35 1.59
CA GLU A 76 34.08 -15.40 3.06
C GLU A 76 33.71 -14.12 3.88
N GLU A 77 32.58 -14.29 4.59
CA GLU A 77 32.16 -13.79 5.92
C GLU A 77 31.04 -12.70 6.01
N PRO A 78 30.00 -12.93 6.86
CA PRO A 78 28.84 -12.06 7.00
C PRO A 78 29.11 -10.84 7.91
N PHE A 79 28.86 -9.64 7.39
CA PHE A 79 28.91 -8.40 8.17
C PHE A 79 27.75 -8.33 9.18
N GLN A 80 28.08 -8.37 10.48
CA GLN A 80 27.24 -7.88 11.56
C GLN A 80 27.42 -6.36 11.66
N MET A 81 26.40 -5.57 11.33
CA MET A 81 26.38 -4.14 11.66
C MET A 81 25.68 -3.93 13.00
N SER A 82 26.43 -3.29 13.91
CA SER A 82 25.98 -2.80 15.20
C SER A 82 25.07 -1.58 15.05
N MET A 83 23.89 -1.69 15.67
CA MET A 83 22.87 -0.66 15.78
C MET A 83 23.21 0.30 16.92
N ALA A 84 23.66 1.51 16.61
CA ALA A 84 23.70 2.61 17.57
C ALA A 84 23.72 3.97 16.84
N GLU A 85 22.78 4.81 17.25
CA GLU A 85 22.73 6.27 17.04
C GLU A 85 22.30 6.76 15.65
N PHE A 86 20.98 6.81 15.43
CA PHE A 86 20.37 7.77 14.52
C PHE A 86 19.46 8.71 15.33
N ASP A 87 19.86 9.98 15.37
CA ASP A 87 19.15 11.09 16.03
C ASP A 87 17.80 11.34 15.34
N ALA A 88 16.72 11.22 16.12
CA ALA A 88 15.36 11.45 15.69
C ALA A 88 14.97 12.93 15.89
N ASP A 89 15.36 13.80 14.95
CA ASP A 89 14.66 15.07 14.74
C ASP A 89 14.86 15.58 13.32
N SER A 90 14.00 15.18 12.38
CA SER A 90 13.49 16.08 11.35
C SER A 90 12.29 15.48 10.62
N THR A 91 11.23 16.30 10.54
CA THR A 91 10.27 16.34 9.42
C THR A 91 9.24 15.21 9.33
N ILE A 92 8.11 15.46 10.00
CA ILE A 92 6.78 15.14 9.50
C ILE A 92 6.70 15.59 8.03
N HIS A 93 6.72 14.66 7.09
CA HIS A 93 5.99 14.66 5.81
C HIS A 93 6.20 13.32 5.11
N ASN A 94 5.11 12.83 4.52
CA ASN A 94 4.99 11.72 3.59
C ASN A 94 4.97 10.30 4.18
N MET A 95 3.80 9.70 3.99
CA MET A 95 3.56 8.27 4.08
C MET A 95 4.66 7.51 3.35
N ASN A 96 5.09 6.45 4.02
CA ASN A 96 6.20 5.57 3.70
C ASN A 96 6.05 4.98 2.27
N PHE A 97 6.70 5.59 1.28
CA PHE A 97 6.72 5.11 -0.12
C PHE A 97 7.35 3.70 -0.24
N ASP A 98 8.18 3.31 0.71
CA ASP A 98 8.74 1.96 0.82
C ASP A 98 7.68 0.89 1.15
N ALA A 99 6.59 1.24 1.85
CA ALA A 99 5.52 0.27 2.14
C ALA A 99 4.58 0.03 0.94
N VAL A 100 4.56 0.95 -0.03
CA VAL A 100 3.78 0.83 -1.27
C VAL A 100 4.54 0.01 -2.30
N ARG A 101 5.88 0.08 -2.33
CA ARG A 101 6.70 -0.67 -3.27
C ARG A 101 6.70 -2.18 -3.00
N ASP A 102 6.61 -2.58 -1.74
CA ASP A 102 6.40 -4.00 -1.37
C ASP A 102 4.98 -4.52 -1.73
N LEU A 103 4.03 -3.66 -2.08
CA LEU A 103 2.68 -4.05 -2.52
C LEU A 103 2.56 -4.26 -4.05
N GLU A 104 3.47 -3.68 -4.85
CA GLU A 104 3.47 -3.88 -6.31
C GLU A 104 3.91 -5.29 -6.72
N ASP A 105 4.93 -5.85 -6.06
CA ASP A 105 5.38 -7.24 -6.30
C ASP A 105 4.33 -8.29 -5.90
N VAL A 106 3.39 -7.94 -5.01
CA VAL A 106 2.25 -8.81 -4.62
C VAL A 106 1.08 -8.67 -5.59
N ARG A 107 0.89 -7.52 -6.23
CA ARG A 107 -0.15 -7.33 -7.25
C ARG A 107 0.09 -8.22 -8.46
N ASP A 108 1.33 -8.36 -8.90
CA ASP A 108 1.69 -9.25 -10.02
C ASP A 108 1.52 -10.74 -9.66
N SER A 109 1.64 -11.13 -8.38
CA SER A 109 1.33 -12.51 -7.97
C SER A 109 -0.18 -12.79 -7.85
N VAL A 110 -1.00 -11.76 -7.63
CA VAL A 110 -2.47 -11.85 -7.48
C VAL A 110 -3.20 -11.66 -8.82
N ALA A 111 -2.58 -11.02 -9.82
CA ALA A 111 -3.14 -10.82 -11.15
C ALA A 111 -3.25 -12.10 -12.01
N HIS A 112 -2.86 -13.27 -11.49
CA HIS A 112 -2.96 -14.56 -12.17
C HIS A 112 -4.06 -15.50 -11.66
N ASP A 113 -4.86 -15.08 -10.68
CA ASP A 113 -6.07 -15.81 -10.30
C ASP A 113 -7.30 -14.91 -10.49
N GLU A 114 -8.09 -15.24 -11.51
CA GLU A 114 -9.29 -14.52 -11.92
C GLU A 114 -10.28 -14.41 -10.74
N ARG A 115 -10.66 -13.16 -10.39
CA ARG A 115 -11.73 -12.71 -9.46
C ARG A 115 -11.31 -12.15 -8.10
N THR A 116 -10.32 -11.25 -8.08
CA THR A 116 -10.32 -10.20 -7.05
C THR A 116 -11.41 -9.17 -7.38
N SER A 117 -12.25 -8.84 -6.39
CA SER A 117 -13.35 -7.85 -6.44
C SER A 117 -12.94 -6.44 -6.89
N ALA A 118 -11.65 -6.21 -7.14
CA ALA A 118 -11.08 -5.00 -7.72
C ALA A 118 -11.47 -4.75 -9.20
N ASP A 119 -11.93 -5.78 -9.92
CA ASP A 119 -12.24 -5.66 -11.36
C ASP A 119 -13.66 -5.11 -11.64
N TYR A 120 -14.44 -4.78 -10.60
CA TYR A 120 -15.88 -4.49 -10.75
C TYR A 120 -16.28 -3.01 -10.65
N VAL A 121 -15.35 -2.08 -10.43
CA VAL A 121 -15.67 -0.64 -10.32
C VAL A 121 -14.61 0.24 -11.01
N ILE A 122 -14.19 -0.12 -12.22
CA ILE A 122 -13.56 0.85 -13.13
C ILE A 122 -14.50 1.03 -14.32
N GLY A 123 -15.65 1.67 -14.06
CA GLY A 123 -16.43 2.26 -15.13
C GLY A 123 -15.62 3.41 -15.74
N GLU A 124 -15.54 3.44 -17.06
CA GLU A 124 -14.74 4.35 -17.90
C GLU A 124 -15.09 5.87 -17.78
N ASP A 125 -15.73 6.30 -16.69
CA ASP A 125 -16.03 7.71 -16.43
C ASP A 125 -15.06 8.25 -15.36
N THR A 126 -13.89 8.64 -15.85
CA THR A 126 -12.76 9.23 -15.13
C THR A 126 -13.12 10.62 -14.56
N ALA A 127 -13.83 10.63 -13.42
CA ALA A 127 -13.92 11.77 -12.47
C ALA A 127 -14.68 11.41 -11.17
N ASN A 128 -15.23 10.20 -11.04
CA ASN A 128 -16.25 9.93 -10.03
C ASN A 128 -15.64 9.40 -8.72
N SER A 129 -15.74 10.22 -7.68
CA SER A 129 -15.57 9.82 -6.27
C SER A 129 -16.28 8.50 -5.97
N ILE A 130 -15.64 7.63 -5.21
CA ILE A 130 -16.18 6.32 -4.81
C ILE A 130 -17.57 6.50 -4.17
N ASP A 131 -18.59 5.85 -4.73
CA ASP A 131 -19.90 5.73 -4.07
C ASP A 131 -19.83 4.66 -2.97
N TYR A 132 -19.42 5.12 -1.79
CA TYR A 132 -19.29 4.33 -0.58
C TYR A 132 -20.54 3.53 -0.22
N GLU A 133 -21.72 4.11 -0.41
CA GLU A 133 -22.97 3.47 0.00
C GLU A 133 -23.29 2.31 -0.94
N HIS A 134 -23.11 2.52 -2.24
CA HIS A 134 -23.26 1.46 -3.23
C HIS A 134 -22.23 0.34 -3.03
N TYR A 135 -20.95 0.69 -2.87
CA TYR A 135 -19.86 -0.26 -2.68
C TYR A 135 -20.09 -1.13 -1.44
N LEU A 136 -20.32 -0.54 -0.27
CA LEU A 136 -20.52 -1.30 0.98
C LEU A 136 -21.77 -2.19 0.90
N LYS A 137 -22.83 -1.73 0.23
CA LYS A 137 -24.04 -2.54 0.04
C LYS A 137 -23.74 -3.81 -0.76
N GLN A 138 -22.88 -3.73 -1.78
CA GLN A 138 -22.46 -4.91 -2.55
C GLN A 138 -21.58 -5.83 -1.71
N VAL A 139 -20.56 -5.31 -1.05
CA VAL A 139 -19.61 -6.09 -0.22
C VAL A 139 -20.35 -6.90 0.86
N TYR A 140 -21.31 -6.29 1.56
CA TYR A 140 -22.08 -6.99 2.59
C TYR A 140 -23.12 -7.99 2.05
N GLN A 141 -23.34 -8.06 0.74
CA GLN A 141 -24.20 -9.05 0.10
C GLN A 141 -23.40 -10.22 -0.49
N GLU A 142 -22.07 -10.20 -0.37
CA GLU A 142 -21.20 -11.19 -0.99
C GLU A 142 -21.10 -12.48 -0.16
N ASP A 143 -21.98 -13.44 -0.47
CA ASP A 143 -22.04 -14.72 0.23
C ASP A 143 -20.86 -15.66 -0.10
N SER A 144 -20.19 -15.46 -1.24
CA SER A 144 -19.05 -16.26 -1.71
C SER A 144 -17.89 -16.29 -0.72
N LEU A 145 -17.73 -15.22 0.06
CA LEU A 145 -16.61 -15.06 1.01
C LEU A 145 -16.77 -15.92 2.28
N ASN A 146 -17.97 -16.44 2.56
CA ASN A 146 -18.23 -17.19 3.79
C ASN A 146 -17.29 -18.39 3.99
N THR A 147 -17.03 -19.16 2.93
CA THR A 147 -16.16 -20.34 3.01
C THR A 147 -14.71 -19.97 3.29
N GLN A 148 -14.23 -18.87 2.69
CA GLN A 148 -12.88 -18.37 2.91
C GLN A 148 -12.73 -17.85 4.35
N VAL A 149 -13.70 -17.05 4.81
CA VAL A 149 -13.72 -16.52 6.18
C VAL A 149 -13.74 -17.64 7.20
N ASP A 150 -14.47 -18.74 6.97
CA ASP A 150 -14.48 -19.89 7.88
C ASP A 150 -13.10 -20.55 8.02
N LYS A 151 -12.37 -20.70 6.91
CA LYS A 151 -11.01 -21.24 6.93
C LYS A 151 -10.04 -20.34 7.70
N ILE A 152 -10.14 -19.03 7.48
CA ILE A 152 -9.29 -18.04 8.16
C ILE A 152 -9.64 -18.00 9.65
N PHE A 153 -10.92 -17.98 9.99
CA PHE A 153 -11.40 -17.91 11.38
C PHE A 153 -10.93 -19.08 12.24
N GLN A 154 -10.73 -20.26 11.65
CA GLN A 154 -10.19 -21.42 12.38
C GLN A 154 -8.72 -21.27 12.80
N ARG A 155 -8.00 -20.31 12.21
CA ARG A 155 -6.54 -20.15 12.36
C ARG A 155 -6.14 -18.86 13.05
N VAL A 156 -7.06 -17.91 13.12
CA VAL A 156 -6.78 -16.60 13.69
C VAL A 156 -6.42 -16.72 15.17
N ASP A 157 -5.33 -16.06 15.57
CA ASP A 157 -5.03 -15.85 16.97
C ASP A 157 -6.01 -14.79 17.53
N MET A 158 -7.00 -15.27 18.28
CA MET A 158 -8.04 -14.43 18.88
C MET A 158 -7.48 -13.48 19.94
N HIS A 159 -6.45 -13.89 20.69
CA HIS A 159 -5.86 -13.05 21.73
C HIS A 159 -5.11 -11.88 21.11
N TYR A 160 -4.33 -12.15 20.06
CA TYR A 160 -3.63 -11.10 19.33
C TYR A 160 -4.59 -10.15 18.63
N LEU A 161 -5.67 -10.69 18.04
CA LEU A 161 -6.69 -9.88 17.39
C LEU A 161 -7.44 -8.96 18.38
N ASP A 162 -7.83 -9.49 19.54
CA ASP A 162 -8.48 -8.70 20.59
C ASP A 162 -7.52 -7.62 21.15
N ASP A 163 -6.21 -7.91 21.26
CA ASP A 163 -5.19 -6.92 21.64
C ASP A 163 -5.09 -5.77 20.63
N LEU A 164 -5.04 -6.08 19.33
CA LEU A 164 -5.03 -5.07 18.27
C LEU A 164 -6.29 -4.20 18.28
N LEU A 165 -7.47 -4.82 18.40
CA LEU A 165 -8.73 -4.08 18.47
C LEU A 165 -8.80 -3.15 19.69
N SER A 166 -8.21 -3.54 20.82
CA SER A 166 -8.22 -2.73 22.04
C SER A 166 -7.40 -1.44 21.92
N LYS A 167 -6.46 -1.37 20.97
CA LYS A 167 -5.59 -0.21 20.70
C LYS A 167 -6.20 0.78 19.72
N LEU A 168 -7.32 0.43 19.09
CA LEU A 168 -7.99 1.31 18.13
C LEU A 168 -8.60 2.55 18.82
N PRO A 169 -8.70 3.68 18.11
CA PRO A 169 -9.22 4.91 18.68
C PRO A 169 -10.70 4.81 19.10
N ASN A 170 -10.97 5.09 20.37
CA ASN A 170 -12.30 5.33 20.94
C ASN A 170 -12.69 6.81 20.69
N PRO A 171 -13.89 7.19 20.21
CA PRO A 171 -15.16 6.45 20.20
C PRO A 171 -15.70 6.04 18.82
N MET A 172 -14.84 5.58 17.91
CA MET A 172 -15.32 5.10 16.61
C MET A 172 -16.17 3.85 16.75
N LYS A 173 -17.10 3.66 15.80
CA LYS A 173 -17.92 2.45 15.73
C LYS A 173 -17.02 1.24 15.49
N GLU A 174 -17.26 0.17 16.23
CA GLU A 174 -16.46 -1.05 16.17
C GLU A 174 -16.41 -1.63 14.74
N LEU A 175 -15.21 -2.01 14.29
CA LEU A 175 -14.99 -2.69 13.01
C LEU A 175 -15.57 -4.11 12.98
N THR A 176 -16.01 -4.65 14.11
CA THR A 176 -16.61 -5.99 14.23
C THR A 176 -18.11 -6.02 13.90
N GLY A 177 -18.67 -4.94 13.37
CA GLY A 177 -20.06 -4.85 12.95
C GLY A 177 -20.23 -4.17 11.60
N LYS A 178 -21.48 -4.10 11.12
CA LYS A 178 -21.80 -3.44 9.85
C LYS A 178 -21.57 -1.92 9.94
N LEU A 179 -20.76 -1.40 9.04
CA LEU A 179 -20.48 0.03 8.89
C LEU A 179 -21.37 0.63 7.79
N GLY A 180 -21.78 1.87 7.98
CA GLY A 180 -22.32 2.71 6.91
C GLY A 180 -21.21 3.48 6.22
N ALA A 181 -21.58 4.25 5.19
CA ALA A 181 -20.65 5.07 4.43
C ALA A 181 -19.92 6.10 5.30
N ASP A 182 -20.63 6.75 6.23
CA ASP A 182 -20.03 7.76 7.10
C ASP A 182 -19.02 7.16 8.08
N GLU A 183 -19.31 6.00 8.66
CA GLU A 183 -18.36 5.33 9.55
C GLU A 183 -17.14 4.81 8.78
N MET A 184 -17.32 4.30 7.55
CA MET A 184 -16.20 3.89 6.70
C MET A 184 -15.27 5.07 6.38
N LYS A 185 -15.84 6.24 6.03
CA LYS A 185 -15.05 7.46 5.81
C LYS A 185 -14.27 7.91 7.04
N GLN A 186 -14.86 7.79 8.23
CA GLN A 186 -14.16 8.09 9.48
C GLN A 186 -12.96 7.16 9.70
N TRP A 187 -13.12 5.87 9.46
CA TRP A 187 -12.04 4.89 9.54
C TRP A 187 -10.93 5.13 8.51
N LEU A 188 -11.30 5.50 7.27
CA LEU A 188 -10.32 5.90 6.25
C LEU A 188 -9.53 7.13 6.66
N ALA A 189 -10.17 8.14 7.25
CA ALA A 189 -9.47 9.31 7.76
C ALA A 189 -8.44 8.94 8.83
N VAL A 190 -8.77 8.00 9.72
CA VAL A 190 -7.81 7.48 10.72
C VAL A 190 -6.65 6.74 10.05
N ASN A 191 -6.92 5.96 9.00
CA ASN A 191 -5.88 5.28 8.24
C ASN A 191 -4.92 6.29 7.58
N LYS A 192 -5.46 7.34 6.95
CA LYS A 192 -4.67 8.43 6.33
C LYS A 192 -3.82 9.21 7.33
N LEU A 193 -4.27 9.30 8.59
CA LEU A 193 -3.50 9.92 9.68
C LEU A 193 -2.34 9.03 10.18
N GLY A 194 -2.16 7.83 9.62
CA GLY A 194 -1.05 6.94 9.97
C GLY A 194 -1.22 6.29 11.34
N ASN A 195 -2.46 5.94 11.73
CA ASN A 195 -2.69 5.22 12.98
C ASN A 195 -2.05 3.82 12.92
N GLN A 196 -0.93 3.64 13.63
CA GLN A 196 -0.15 2.40 13.61
C GLN A 196 -0.99 1.17 13.99
N SER A 197 -1.87 1.27 15.00
CA SER A 197 -2.69 0.13 15.44
C SER A 197 -3.70 -0.31 14.38
N LEU A 198 -4.28 0.64 13.64
CA LEU A 198 -5.13 0.32 12.50
C LEU A 198 -4.30 -0.31 11.38
N THR A 199 -3.14 0.24 11.05
CA THR A 199 -2.24 -0.33 10.03
C THR A 199 -1.82 -1.77 10.37
N GLU A 200 -1.42 -2.02 11.62
CA GLU A 200 -1.08 -3.37 12.12
C GLU A 200 -2.25 -4.34 11.99
N LEU A 201 -3.47 -3.88 12.30
CA LEU A 201 -4.69 -4.70 12.14
C LEU A 201 -4.95 -5.03 10.67
N LEU A 202 -4.87 -4.05 9.77
CA LEU A 202 -5.06 -4.25 8.33
C LEU A 202 -4.03 -5.26 7.78
N GLN A 203 -2.75 -5.10 8.15
CA GLN A 203 -1.68 -6.02 7.76
C GLN A 203 -1.89 -7.43 8.32
N TYR A 204 -2.31 -7.55 9.58
CA TYR A 204 -2.57 -8.84 10.20
C TYR A 204 -3.68 -9.60 9.48
N VAL A 205 -4.83 -8.95 9.22
CA VAL A 205 -5.93 -9.58 8.48
C VAL A 205 -5.50 -9.96 7.07
N ARG A 206 -4.75 -9.11 6.38
CA ARG A 206 -4.24 -9.41 5.04
C ARG A 206 -3.30 -10.62 5.02
N ARG A 207 -2.39 -10.74 5.99
CA ARG A 207 -1.50 -11.89 6.11
C ARG A 207 -2.28 -13.21 6.24
N LEU A 208 -3.35 -13.21 7.02
CA LEU A 208 -4.20 -14.40 7.19
C LEU A 208 -4.85 -14.85 5.86
N VAL A 209 -5.18 -13.92 4.96
CA VAL A 209 -5.69 -14.24 3.62
C VAL A 209 -4.63 -14.98 2.81
N VAL A 210 -3.43 -14.40 2.71
CA VAL A 210 -2.31 -14.96 1.92
C VAL A 210 -1.90 -16.35 2.42
N GLU A 211 -1.85 -16.53 3.74
CA GLU A 211 -1.55 -17.83 4.36
C GLU A 211 -2.65 -18.89 4.09
N SER A 212 -3.89 -18.46 3.89
CA SER A 212 -5.00 -19.36 3.57
C SER A 212 -4.98 -19.86 2.13
N GLU A 213 -4.44 -19.06 1.21
CA GLU A 213 -4.35 -19.36 -0.23
C GLU A 213 -3.13 -20.25 -0.53
N SER A 214 -2.00 -20.00 0.12
CA SER A 214 -0.72 -20.72 -0.09
C SER A 214 -0.74 -22.22 0.26
N GLN A 215 -1.82 -22.71 0.90
CA GLN A 215 -1.95 -24.12 1.32
C GLN A 215 -2.87 -24.95 0.40
N VAL A 216 -3.31 -24.38 -0.72
CA VAL A 216 -4.17 -25.07 -1.71
C VAL A 216 -3.36 -25.65 -2.88
N GLY A 217 -2.03 -25.45 -2.91
CA GLY A 217 -1.10 -26.08 -3.86
C GLY A 217 -0.42 -27.33 -3.31
#